data_AF-K9T1X8-F1
#
_entry.id   AF-K9T1X8-F1
#
_cell.length_a   1.000
_cell.length_b   1.000
_cell.length_c   1.000
_cell.angle_alpha   90.00
_cell.angle_beta   90.00
_cell.angle_gamma   90.00
#
_symmetry.space_group_name_H-M   'P 1'
#
loop_
_entity.id
_entity.type
_entity.pdbx_description
1 polymer ?
#
loop_
_entity_poly.entity_id
_entity_poly.type
_entity_poly.pdbx_seq_one_letter_code
_entity_poly.pdbx_strand_id
1 'polypeptide(L)'
;MIQLLRSLIQAIQPFLVPICFFVAWGFIILLSWTLWSIIRDTATKAKQMHQIPCANCQFFTNDYHLKCTVQPTLANTEQAIGCSDYRPG
;
A
#
# COMPACT_ATOMS: atom_id res chain seq x y z
N MET A 1 -34.20 -24.18 34.90
CA MET A 1 -33.82 -23.57 33.60
C MET A 1 -32.41 -22.99 33.59
N ILE A 2 -32.05 -22.13 34.55
CA ILE A 2 -30.71 -21.46 34.61
C ILE A 2 -29.56 -22.43 34.94
N GLN A 3 -29.81 -23.50 35.71
CA GLN A 3 -28.79 -24.50 36.07
C GLN A 3 -28.32 -25.34 34.87
N LEU A 4 -29.25 -25.76 33.99
CA LEU A 4 -28.93 -26.49 32.76
C LEU A 4 -28.05 -25.66 31.81
N LEU A 5 -28.36 -24.37 31.68
CA LEU A 5 -27.56 -23.44 30.89
C LEU A 5 -26.14 -23.31 31.44
N ARG A 6 -25.98 -23.25 32.76
CA ARG A 6 -24.69 -23.08 33.43
C ARG A 6 -23.79 -24.32 33.27
N SER A 7 -24.36 -25.52 33.36
CA SER A 7 -23.62 -26.77 33.10
C SER A 7 -23.17 -26.90 31.64
N LEU A 8 -24.02 -26.48 30.70
CA LEU A 8 -23.66 -26.44 29.27
C LEU A 8 -22.50 -25.48 29.00
N ILE A 9 -22.52 -24.30 29.61
CA ILE A 9 -21.44 -23.31 29.49
C ILE A 9 -20.13 -23.88 30.04
N GLN A 10 -20.13 -24.54 31.21
CA GLN A 10 -18.92 -25.13 31.77
C GLN A 10 -18.30 -26.22 30.88
N ALA A 11 -19.13 -27.00 30.18
CA ALA A 11 -18.64 -28.02 29.25
C ALA A 11 -18.05 -27.41 27.96
N ILE A 12 -18.57 -26.27 27.51
CA ILE A 12 -18.16 -25.60 26.26
C ILE A 12 -17.01 -24.60 26.48
N GLN A 13 -16.89 -24.04 27.68
CA GLN A 13 -15.87 -23.07 28.07
C GLN A 13 -14.44 -23.45 27.65
N PRO A 14 -13.95 -24.69 27.85
CA PRO A 14 -12.57 -25.05 27.48
C PRO A 14 -12.32 -25.01 25.97
N PHE A 15 -13.35 -25.14 25.13
CA PHE A 15 -13.25 -25.04 23.68
C PHE A 15 -13.42 -23.59 23.18
N LEU A 16 -14.20 -22.78 23.89
CA LEU A 16 -14.47 -21.40 23.48
C LEU A 16 -13.23 -20.51 23.59
N VAL A 17 -12.39 -20.71 24.62
CA VAL A 17 -11.15 -19.96 24.84
C VAL A 17 -10.14 -20.11 23.69
N PRO A 18 -9.74 -21.33 23.26
CA PRO A 18 -8.81 -21.49 22.15
C PRO A 18 -9.39 -20.97 20.85
N ILE A 19 -10.69 -21.18 20.58
CA ILE A 19 -11.35 -20.65 19.37
C ILE A 19 -11.25 -19.12 19.35
N CYS A 20 -11.60 -18.44 20.43
CA CYS A 20 -11.45 -16.98 20.53
C CYS A 20 -10.00 -16.54 20.33
N PHE A 21 -9.03 -17.28 20.86
CA PHE A 21 -7.61 -16.98 20.67
C PHE A 21 -7.19 -17.06 19.20
N PHE A 22 -7.56 -18.14 18.49
CA PHE A 22 -7.26 -18.28 17.06
C PHE A 22 -7.95 -17.21 16.22
N VAL A 23 -9.20 -16.87 16.53
CA VAL A 23 -9.93 -15.80 15.82
C VAL A 23 -9.25 -14.46 16.05
N ALA A 24 -8.93 -14.11 17.31
CA ALA A 24 -8.26 -12.85 17.62
C ALA A 24 -6.89 -12.74 16.94
N TRP A 25 -6.09 -13.81 16.98
CA TRP A 25 -4.80 -13.85 16.29
C TRP A 25 -4.95 -13.80 14.77
N GLY A 26 -5.92 -14.50 14.21
CA GLY A 26 -6.23 -14.43 12.78
C GLY A 26 -6.56 -13.00 12.34
N PHE A 27 -7.38 -12.28 13.11
CA PHE A 27 -7.66 -10.87 12.86
C PHE A 27 -6.41 -9.98 12.95
N ILE A 28 -5.57 -10.16 13.97
CA ILE A 28 -4.32 -9.40 14.13
C ILE A 28 -3.38 -9.66 12.94
N ILE A 29 -3.23 -10.92 12.53
CA ILE A 29 -2.39 -11.29 11.40
C ILE A 29 -2.93 -10.65 10.11
N LEU A 30 -4.23 -10.72 9.85
CA LEU A 30 -4.84 -10.09 8.68
C LEU A 30 -4.62 -8.57 8.67
N LEU A 31 -4.84 -7.89 9.82
CA LEU A 31 -4.59 -6.46 9.95
C LEU A 31 -3.11 -6.11 9.72
N SER A 32 -2.20 -6.91 10.27
CA SER A 32 -0.77 -6.70 10.06
C SER A 32 -0.37 -6.88 8.59
N TRP A 33 -0.97 -7.84 7.89
CA TRP A 33 -0.70 -8.09 6.47
C TRP A 33 -1.20 -6.94 5.61
N THR A 34 -2.41 -6.44 5.86
CA THR A 34 -2.95 -5.31 5.09
C THR A 34 -2.11 -4.05 5.28
N LEU A 35 -1.72 -3.73 6.51
CA LEU A 35 -0.79 -2.63 6.82
C LEU A 35 0.54 -2.80 6.07
N TRP A 36 1.13 -3.99 6.12
CA TRP A 36 2.39 -4.27 5.43
C TRP A 36 2.26 -4.15 3.91
N SER A 37 1.16 -4.62 3.33
CA SER A 37 0.89 -4.50 1.89
C SER A 37 0.82 -3.04 1.47
N ILE A 38 0.08 -2.22 2.20
CA ILE A 38 -0.07 -0.78 1.91
C ILE A 38 1.28 -0.08 1.97
N ILE A 39 2.10 -0.37 2.98
CA ILE A 39 3.44 0.22 3.10
C ILE A 39 4.32 -0.19 1.92
N ARG A 40 4.31 -1.46 1.54
CA ARG A 40 5.07 -1.94 0.38
C ARG A 40 4.59 -1.31 -0.91
N ASP A 41 3.29 -1.24 -1.14
CA ASP A 41 2.73 -0.62 -2.35
C ASP A 41 3.07 0.87 -2.42
N THR A 42 2.97 1.57 -1.29
CA THR A 42 3.36 2.98 -1.18
C THR A 42 4.85 3.16 -1.43
N ALA A 43 5.71 2.31 -0.86
CA ALA A 43 7.15 2.35 -1.09
C ALA A 43 7.51 2.04 -2.55
N THR A 44 6.78 1.11 -3.18
CA THR A 44 6.97 0.76 -4.59
C THR A 44 6.54 1.91 -5.49
N LYS A 45 5.40 2.54 -5.20
CA LYS A 45 4.92 3.75 -5.90
C LYS A 45 5.83 4.95 -5.69
N ALA A 46 6.34 5.16 -4.48
CA ALA A 46 7.33 6.20 -4.19
C ALA A 46 8.64 5.94 -4.93
N LYS A 47 9.10 4.68 -4.98
CA LYS A 47 10.27 4.28 -5.76
C LYS A 47 10.03 4.51 -7.26
N GLN A 48 8.86 4.15 -7.79
CA GLN A 48 8.50 4.44 -9.18
C GLN A 48 8.52 5.95 -9.47
N MET A 49 7.97 6.77 -8.58
CA MET A 49 8.05 8.24 -8.72
C MET A 49 9.50 8.76 -8.66
N HIS A 50 10.36 8.17 -7.84
CA HIS A 50 11.78 8.52 -7.80
C HIS A 50 12.58 8.05 -9.03
N GLN A 51 12.07 7.07 -9.79
CA GLN A 51 12.65 6.64 -11.07
C GLN A 51 12.31 7.59 -12.22
N ILE A 52 11.39 8.54 -12.04
CA ILE A 52 11.01 9.49 -13.08
C ILE A 52 12.08 10.58 -13.17
N PRO A 53 12.84 10.66 -14.29
CA PRO A 53 13.98 11.57 -14.40
C PRO A 53 13.57 13.02 -14.72
N CYS A 54 12.27 13.30 -14.92
CA CYS A 54 11.76 14.60 -15.38
C CYS A 54 12.20 15.77 -14.49
N ALA A 55 12.26 15.59 -13.17
CA ALA A 55 12.68 16.65 -12.24
C ALA A 55 14.13 17.12 -12.46
N ASN A 56 14.98 16.28 -13.08
CA ASN A 56 16.39 16.55 -13.36
C ASN A 56 16.65 16.79 -14.86
N CYS A 57 15.60 17.09 -15.65
CA CYS A 57 15.71 17.28 -17.10
C CYS A 57 15.75 18.77 -17.45
N GLN A 58 16.62 19.17 -18.37
CA GLN A 58 16.76 20.56 -18.83
C GLN A 58 15.46 21.14 -19.42
N PHE A 59 14.61 20.29 -20.00
CA PHE A 59 13.37 20.68 -20.65
C PHE A 59 12.16 20.74 -19.69
N PHE A 60 12.38 20.44 -18.41
CA PHE A 60 11.33 20.48 -17.40
C PHE A 60 11.13 21.90 -16.89
N THR A 61 9.96 22.45 -17.17
CA THR A 61 9.59 23.84 -16.84
C THR A 61 8.77 23.95 -15.57
N ASN A 62 8.37 22.82 -14.98
CA ASN A 62 7.57 22.73 -13.74
C ASN A 62 6.27 23.58 -13.76
N ASP A 63 5.77 23.92 -14.94
CA ASP A 63 4.52 24.65 -15.12
C ASP A 63 3.36 23.65 -15.26
N TYR A 64 2.23 23.95 -14.63
CA TYR A 64 1.02 23.12 -14.70
C TYR A 64 0.47 22.98 -16.13
N HIS A 65 0.61 24.03 -16.94
CA HIS A 65 0.14 24.05 -18.33
C HIS A 65 1.13 23.39 -19.28
N LEU A 66 2.43 23.55 -19.00
CA LEU A 66 3.50 23.01 -19.82
C LEU A 66 4.57 22.40 -18.91
N LYS A 67 4.41 21.13 -18.57
CA LYS A 67 5.32 20.42 -17.66
C LYS A 67 6.70 20.15 -18.30
N CYS A 68 6.71 19.85 -19.60
CA CYS A 68 7.91 19.63 -20.41
C CYS A 68 7.70 20.28 -21.78
N THR A 69 8.74 20.91 -22.32
CA THR A 69 8.67 21.61 -23.62
C THR A 69 8.67 20.66 -24.82
N VAL A 70 9.20 19.44 -24.68
CA VAL A 70 9.29 18.45 -25.78
C VAL A 70 8.09 17.50 -25.77
N GLN A 71 7.76 16.95 -24.59
CA GLN A 71 6.70 15.96 -24.41
C GLN A 71 5.80 16.33 -23.22
N PRO A 72 4.88 17.31 -23.38
CA PRO A 72 4.06 17.81 -22.28
C PRO A 72 3.07 16.78 -21.71
N THR A 73 2.63 15.82 -22.51
CA THR A 73 1.68 14.76 -22.10
C THR A 73 2.33 13.61 -21.33
N LEU A 74 3.62 13.35 -21.56
CA LEU A 74 4.37 12.27 -20.90
C LEU A 74 5.04 12.70 -19.59
N ALA A 75 5.28 14.00 -19.38
CA ALA A 75 6.00 14.52 -18.23
C ALA A 75 5.37 14.11 -16.88
N ASN A 76 6.21 13.73 -15.93
CA ASN A 76 5.83 13.28 -14.58
C ASN A 76 4.90 12.04 -14.55
N THR A 77 5.00 11.18 -15.56
CA THR A 77 4.30 9.88 -15.62
C THR A 77 5.28 8.72 -15.57
N GLU A 78 4.80 7.51 -15.26
CA GLU A 78 5.60 6.28 -15.32
C GLU A 78 6.17 6.02 -16.73
N GLN A 79 5.54 6.56 -17.79
CA GLN A 79 6.03 6.43 -19.18
C GLN A 79 7.27 7.27 -19.47
N ALA A 80 7.57 8.27 -18.62
CA ALA A 80 8.78 9.07 -18.76
C ALA A 80 10.04 8.37 -18.21
N ILE A 81 9.88 7.20 -17.56
CA ILE A 81 11.00 6.36 -17.15
C ILE A 81 11.68 5.84 -18.41
N GLY A 82 12.90 6.32 -18.70
CA GLY A 82 13.63 5.99 -19.93
C GLY A 82 13.29 6.87 -21.15
N CYS A 83 12.76 8.08 -20.94
CA CYS A 83 12.50 9.04 -22.01
C CYS A 83 13.72 9.23 -22.93
N SER A 84 13.54 9.09 -24.25
CA SER A 84 14.59 9.23 -25.26
C SER A 84 15.15 10.64 -25.37
N ASP A 85 14.31 11.63 -25.05
CA ASP A 85 14.62 13.05 -25.17
C ASP A 85 15.18 13.63 -23.86
N TYR A 86 15.40 12.78 -22.86
CA TYR A 86 15.98 13.18 -21.59
C TYR A 86 17.36 13.81 -21.80
N ARG A 87 17.50 15.05 -21.33
CA ARG A 87 18.80 15.70 -21.19
C ARG A 87 19.01 16.13 -19.74
N PRO A 88 20.10 15.68 -19.10
CA PRO A 88 20.43 16.18 -17.77
C PRO A 88 20.66 17.69 -17.84
N GLY A 89 19.99 18.42 -16.96
CA GLY A 89 20.11 19.88 -16.81
C GLY A 89 21.22 20.30 -15.86
#